data_AF-A0AAW3M8Z9-F1
#
_entry.id   AF-A0AAW3M8Z9-F1
#
_cell.length_a   1.000
_cell.length_b   1.000
_cell.length_c   1.000
_cell.angle_alpha   90.00
_cell.angle_beta   90.00
_cell.angle_gamma   90.00
#
_symmetry.space_group_name_H-M   'P 1'
#
loop_
_entity.id
_entity.type
_entity.pdbx_description
1 polymer ?
#
loop_
_entity_poly.entity_id
_entity_poly.type
_entity_poly.pdbx_seq_one_letter_code
_entity_poly.pdbx_strand_id
1 'polypeptide(L)'
;MYEAYKALRNFARRLNRVDALLQMWSFFQNINHGKQLPNNFCRINKKGIPSIKDVIHPWELDILTREVILHSAGSKERDLYNTDHLGAAINLIRKLTDIQNRENLEATVLYEMQRIYQQQAQWHVNTKLMLARYLKIYKTECLAEVLTKGTTLTVKQFYTLGISISGHFLTNYLYNTKQDYTPFGISDEQRDAFLEKMVFGFDDLRKRTANVQEYNENWSYTINPLISTPLVVMDPQTPNIVICPIPFYLMSRFSEGLFFDIAKIKGYENPYGAAFEKYVGDVSEILNDALNYSVIKPEAYRVGKSLRHGADWIIKDKNGAILVECKAKRLNLKARYELDFKALYSEIEVMARYVVQNYKNLDDLIKGVSSSEPYGEAIYPVIVTLVNWNLFGPKAFEQLEKSVLSHLDVAGLPQDYVKRHPYTIMSVEEYEIALQVINQTGVKEFFSVRDAEDHRGWMVLPFIRTKFKKQIENCRTDYLHEEMKELQDELAILVKA
;
A
#
# COMPACT_ATOMS: atom_id res chain seq x y z
N MET A 1 1.51 -9.37 29.26
CA MET A 1 1.34 -8.15 28.42
C MET A 1 0.55 -7.04 29.14
N TYR A 2 -0.70 -7.26 29.55
CA TYR A 2 -1.57 -6.21 30.11
C TYR A 2 -1.00 -5.41 31.31
N GLU A 3 -0.30 -6.06 32.24
CA GLU A 3 0.32 -5.35 33.38
C GLU A 3 1.34 -4.30 32.94
N ALA A 4 2.18 -4.61 31.95
CA ALA A 4 3.13 -3.65 31.39
C ALA A 4 2.40 -2.52 30.66
N TYR A 5 1.28 -2.84 30.00
CA TYR A 5 0.47 -1.89 29.23
C TYR A 5 -0.17 -0.79 30.08
N LYS A 6 -0.49 -1.07 31.35
CA LYS A 6 -1.12 -0.09 32.27
C LYS A 6 -0.39 1.25 32.32
N ALA A 7 0.94 1.26 32.22
CA ALA A 7 1.73 2.48 32.25
C ALA A 7 1.40 3.42 31.07
N LEU A 8 1.30 2.88 29.85
CA LEU A 8 0.96 3.65 28.65
C LEU A 8 -0.49 4.15 28.71
N ARG A 9 -1.42 3.28 29.11
CA ARG A 9 -2.83 3.67 29.34
C ARG A 9 -2.95 4.84 30.31
N ASN A 10 -2.25 4.76 31.45
CA ASN A 10 -2.29 5.80 32.48
C ASN A 10 -1.61 7.09 32.04
N PHE A 11 -0.57 7.00 31.21
CA PHE A 11 0.01 8.16 30.55
C PHE A 11 -1.02 8.84 29.63
N ALA A 12 -1.65 8.07 28.73
CA ALA A 12 -2.60 8.61 27.76
C ALA A 12 -3.82 9.29 28.41
N ARG A 13 -4.30 8.78 29.55
CA ARG A 13 -5.39 9.40 30.34
C ARG A 13 -5.12 10.82 30.82
N ARG A 14 -3.84 11.19 30.94
CA ARG A 14 -3.40 12.51 31.43
C ARG A 14 -3.23 13.53 30.30
N LEU A 15 -3.45 13.11 29.05
CA LEU A 15 -3.45 13.97 27.89
C LEU A 15 -4.84 14.56 27.66
N ASN A 16 -4.85 15.80 27.16
CA ASN A 16 -6.06 16.41 26.64
C ASN A 16 -6.32 15.85 25.25
N ARG A 17 -7.51 15.28 25.04
CA ARG A 17 -7.86 14.63 23.76
C ARG A 17 -7.70 15.54 22.53
N VAL A 18 -8.09 16.81 22.63
CA VAL A 18 -8.06 17.74 21.48
C VAL A 18 -6.62 18.14 21.21
N ASP A 19 -5.93 18.64 22.24
CA ASP A 19 -4.56 19.11 22.11
C ASP A 19 -3.64 17.97 21.58
N ALA A 20 -3.76 16.76 22.13
CA ALA A 20 -2.93 15.63 21.73
C ALA A 20 -3.14 15.21 20.27
N LEU A 21 -4.38 15.20 19.76
CA LEU A 21 -4.65 14.83 18.36
C LEU A 21 -4.21 15.93 17.37
N LEU A 22 -4.28 17.21 17.76
CA LEU A 22 -3.71 18.31 16.99
C LEU A 22 -2.18 18.24 16.96
N GLN A 23 -1.55 17.83 18.06
CA GLN A 23 -0.11 17.59 18.13
C GLN A 23 0.30 16.40 17.25
N MET A 24 -0.51 15.32 17.20
CA MET A 24 -0.27 14.22 16.24
C MET A 24 -0.24 14.72 14.80
N TRP A 25 -1.23 15.52 14.39
CA TRP A 25 -1.24 16.14 13.06
C TRP A 25 0.06 16.91 12.79
N SER A 26 0.51 17.74 13.74
CA SER A 26 1.75 18.51 13.62
C SER A 26 3.00 17.63 13.49
N PHE A 27 3.07 16.53 14.25
CA PHE A 27 4.16 15.56 14.16
C PHE A 27 4.22 14.86 12.80
N PHE A 28 3.08 14.44 12.25
CA PHE A 28 3.05 13.88 10.90
C PHE A 28 3.42 14.92 9.84
N GLN A 29 3.04 16.18 10.00
CA GLN A 29 3.48 17.27 9.12
C GLN A 29 4.99 17.52 9.20
N ASN A 30 5.59 17.40 10.40
CA ASN A 30 7.04 17.50 10.56
C ASN A 30 7.78 16.37 9.83
N ILE A 31 7.35 15.12 10.00
CA ILE A 31 8.03 13.97 9.41
C ILE A 31 7.87 13.97 7.88
N ASN A 32 6.65 14.16 7.39
CA ASN A 32 6.32 13.99 5.97
C ASN A 32 6.66 15.22 5.12
N HIS A 33 6.51 16.42 5.68
CA HIS A 33 6.62 17.68 4.93
C HIS A 33 7.69 18.63 5.48
N GLY A 34 8.41 18.25 6.55
CA GLY A 34 9.48 19.06 7.11
C GLY A 34 9.01 20.32 7.84
N LYS A 35 7.71 20.44 8.17
CA LYS A 35 7.20 21.57 8.95
C LYS A 35 7.88 21.64 10.31
N GLN A 36 8.46 22.78 10.66
CA GLN A 36 9.19 22.92 11.92
C GLN A 36 8.25 22.78 13.12
N LEU A 37 8.73 22.07 14.14
CA LEU A 37 8.10 21.99 15.46
C LEU A 37 8.54 23.19 16.32
N PRO A 38 7.97 23.37 17.53
CA PRO A 38 8.48 24.38 18.46
C PRO A 38 9.97 24.19 18.81
N ASN A 39 10.67 25.27 19.12
CA ASN A 39 12.14 25.27 19.29
C ASN A 39 12.69 24.32 20.37
N ASN A 40 11.88 23.94 21.36
CA ASN A 40 12.29 22.97 22.36
C ASN A 40 12.62 21.59 21.77
N PHE A 41 12.06 21.25 20.59
CA PHE A 41 12.37 20.03 19.86
C PHE A 41 13.79 19.96 19.29
N CYS A 42 14.53 21.08 19.24
CA CYS A 42 15.94 21.08 18.84
C CYS A 42 16.81 20.16 19.72
N ARG A 43 16.38 19.88 20.95
CA ARG A 43 17.10 19.02 21.91
C ARG A 43 16.98 17.53 21.58
N ILE A 44 15.93 17.12 20.87
CA ILE A 44 15.69 15.72 20.50
C ILE A 44 16.50 15.36 19.24
N ASN A 45 16.67 16.31 18.33
CA ASN A 45 17.38 16.06 17.08
C ASN A 45 18.89 16.30 17.23
N LYS A 46 19.72 15.31 16.86
CA LYS A 46 21.19 15.45 16.90
C LYS A 46 21.72 16.62 16.06
N LYS A 47 20.98 17.06 15.04
CA LYS A 47 21.34 18.20 14.19
C LYS A 47 20.92 19.56 14.77
N GLY A 48 20.30 19.60 15.96
CA GLY A 48 19.84 20.83 16.60
C GLY A 48 18.66 21.50 15.89
N ILE A 49 17.98 20.80 14.99
CA ILE A 49 16.80 21.28 14.26
C ILE A 49 15.51 20.92 15.02
N PRO A 50 14.47 21.76 14.98
CA PRO A 50 13.21 21.48 15.65
C PRO A 50 12.38 20.45 14.86
N SER A 51 12.81 19.19 14.92
CA SER A 51 12.20 18.09 14.17
C SER A 51 12.41 16.75 14.88
N ILE A 52 11.39 15.91 14.83
CA ILE A 52 11.43 14.52 15.30
C ILE A 52 11.73 13.53 14.17
N LYS A 53 11.89 14.02 12.93
CA LYS A 53 12.25 13.19 11.77
C LYS A 53 13.57 12.48 12.05
N ASP A 54 13.61 11.19 11.68
CA ASP A 54 14.72 10.26 11.94
C ASP A 54 14.97 9.94 13.42
N VAL A 55 14.09 10.37 14.34
CA VAL A 55 14.17 10.06 15.79
C VAL A 55 12.94 9.30 16.29
N ILE A 56 11.76 9.73 15.87
CA ILE A 56 10.48 9.08 16.14
C ILE A 56 9.89 8.67 14.79
N HIS A 57 9.41 7.43 14.72
CA HIS A 57 8.92 6.87 13.46
C HIS A 57 7.39 6.97 13.32
N PRO A 58 6.86 7.08 12.09
CA PRO A 58 5.42 7.20 11.85
C PRO A 58 4.56 6.10 12.47
N TRP A 59 5.02 4.84 12.48
CA TRP A 59 4.28 3.73 13.09
C TRP A 59 4.20 3.84 14.62
N GLU A 60 5.17 4.50 15.27
CA GLU A 60 5.11 4.76 16.71
C GLU A 60 4.07 5.83 17.03
N LEU A 61 3.97 6.86 16.19
CA LEU A 61 2.94 7.90 16.29
C LEU A 61 1.54 7.37 15.95
N ASP A 62 1.44 6.40 15.04
CA ASP A 62 0.18 5.71 14.76
C ASP A 62 -0.34 4.97 16.00
N ILE A 63 0.53 4.17 16.64
CA ILE A 63 0.20 3.52 17.92
C ILE A 63 -0.19 4.57 18.96
N LEU A 64 0.60 5.64 19.13
CA LEU A 64 0.28 6.69 20.09
C LEU A 64 -1.07 7.36 19.81
N THR A 65 -1.39 7.62 18.54
CA THR A 65 -2.67 8.21 18.12
C THR A 65 -3.84 7.30 18.52
N ARG A 66 -3.72 5.99 18.27
CA ARG A 66 -4.70 4.98 18.69
C ARG A 66 -4.89 4.97 20.20
N GLU A 67 -3.80 5.01 20.97
CA GLU A 67 -3.85 5.02 22.44
C GLU A 67 -4.43 6.33 23.01
N VAL A 68 -4.20 7.47 22.34
CA VAL A 68 -4.85 8.74 22.65
C VAL A 68 -6.37 8.62 22.43
N ILE A 69 -6.83 8.09 21.30
CA ILE A 69 -8.26 7.89 21.04
C ILE A 69 -8.91 7.03 22.13
N LEU A 70 -8.26 5.92 22.48
CA LEU A 70 -8.76 4.98 23.48
C LEU A 70 -8.87 5.58 24.88
N HIS A 71 -7.84 6.30 25.33
CA HIS A 71 -7.67 6.56 26.77
C HIS A 71 -7.62 8.02 27.16
N SER A 72 -7.42 8.94 26.23
CA SER A 72 -7.33 10.38 26.56
C SER A 72 -8.58 10.87 27.27
N ALA A 73 -8.37 11.86 28.14
CA ALA A 73 -9.43 12.50 28.91
C ALA A 73 -9.36 14.02 28.69
N GLY A 74 -9.99 14.77 29.58
CA GLY A 74 -9.90 16.24 29.60
C GLY A 74 -8.69 16.78 30.38
N SER A 75 -7.82 15.92 30.92
CA SER A 75 -6.67 16.34 31.74
C SER A 75 -5.63 17.10 30.91
N LYS A 76 -4.95 18.08 31.50
CA LYS A 76 -3.82 18.82 30.89
C LYS A 76 -2.50 18.59 31.64
N GLU A 77 -2.41 17.51 32.40
CA GLU A 77 -1.20 17.16 33.16
C GLU A 77 -0.02 16.76 32.25
N ARG A 78 -0.32 16.22 31.07
CA ARG A 78 0.66 15.88 30.05
C ARG A 78 0.35 16.61 28.74
N ASP A 79 1.41 16.88 28.01
CA ASP A 79 1.42 17.66 26.77
C ASP A 79 2.53 17.07 25.88
N LEU A 80 2.22 16.66 24.65
CA LEU A 80 3.21 16.02 23.77
C LEU A 80 4.14 17.04 23.11
N TYR A 81 3.84 18.34 23.15
CA TYR A 81 4.82 19.37 22.81
C TYR A 81 5.89 19.55 23.89
N ASN A 82 5.70 19.00 25.10
CA ASN A 82 6.80 18.81 26.02
C ASN A 82 7.63 17.59 25.59
N THR A 83 8.91 17.82 25.30
CA THR A 83 9.84 16.79 24.80
C THR A 83 10.01 15.60 25.73
N ASP A 84 9.98 15.83 27.05
CA ASP A 84 10.14 14.77 28.05
C ASP A 84 8.88 13.90 28.12
N HIS A 85 7.70 14.53 27.97
CA HIS A 85 6.43 13.81 27.91
C HIS A 85 6.33 12.97 26.64
N LEU A 86 6.67 13.53 25.47
CA LEU A 86 6.69 12.77 24.23
C LEU A 86 7.70 11.62 24.30
N GLY A 87 8.93 11.89 24.77
CA GLY A 87 9.95 10.86 24.97
C GLY A 87 9.48 9.74 25.89
N ALA A 88 8.79 10.08 26.99
CA ALA A 88 8.19 9.10 27.88
C ALA A 88 7.12 8.23 27.18
N ALA A 89 6.24 8.84 26.39
CA ALA A 89 5.21 8.12 25.63
C ALA A 89 5.81 7.12 24.65
N ILE A 90 6.79 7.56 23.85
CA ILE A 90 7.47 6.72 22.85
C ILE A 90 8.28 5.60 23.52
N ASN A 91 8.99 5.89 24.62
CA ASN A 91 9.72 4.87 25.36
C ASN A 91 8.80 3.81 25.96
N LEU A 92 7.59 4.18 26.41
CA LEU A 92 6.58 3.22 26.85
C LEU A 92 6.11 2.32 25.71
N ILE A 93 5.89 2.87 24.52
CA ILE A 93 5.54 2.11 23.31
C ILE A 93 6.65 1.12 22.96
N ARG A 94 7.90 1.59 22.82
CA ARG A 94 9.07 0.75 22.52
C ARG A 94 9.22 -0.39 23.52
N LYS A 95 9.13 -0.08 24.82
CA LYS A 95 9.19 -1.08 25.89
C LYS A 95 8.09 -2.14 25.77
N LEU A 96 6.87 -1.75 25.39
CA LEU A 96 5.77 -2.69 25.20
C LEU A 96 6.00 -3.59 23.99
N THR A 97 6.47 -3.02 22.87
CA THR A 97 6.87 -3.79 21.70
C THR A 97 7.99 -4.79 22.03
N ASP A 98 8.98 -4.41 22.83
CA ASP A 98 10.04 -5.31 23.29
C ASP A 98 9.51 -6.44 24.18
N ILE A 99 8.48 -6.19 24.99
CA ILE A 99 7.83 -7.20 25.84
C ILE A 99 6.98 -8.16 24.99
N GLN A 100 6.30 -7.63 23.98
CA GLN A 100 5.45 -8.40 23.05
C GLN A 100 6.21 -9.57 22.42
N ASN A 101 7.50 -9.38 22.14
CA ASN A 101 8.30 -10.32 21.37
C ASN A 101 9.07 -11.34 22.25
N ARG A 102 8.82 -11.43 23.57
CA ARG A 102 9.69 -12.23 24.47
C ARG A 102 9.44 -13.74 24.45
N GLU A 103 8.27 -14.20 24.06
CA GLU A 103 7.94 -15.63 24.10
C GLU A 103 8.33 -16.32 22.78
N ASN A 104 9.28 -17.26 22.86
CA ASN A 104 9.72 -18.13 21.77
C ASN A 104 10.30 -17.43 20.52
N LEU A 105 11.12 -16.39 20.73
CA LEU A 105 11.74 -15.60 19.66
C LEU A 105 12.48 -16.48 18.64
N GLU A 106 13.22 -17.51 19.06
CA GLU A 106 13.96 -18.39 18.13
C GLU A 106 13.06 -19.09 17.09
N ALA A 107 11.82 -19.47 17.47
CA ALA A 107 10.87 -20.07 16.54
C ALA A 107 10.17 -19.03 15.65
N THR A 108 10.05 -17.78 16.12
CA THR A 108 9.19 -16.73 15.54
C THR A 108 9.93 -15.53 14.95
N VAL A 109 11.26 -15.41 15.07
CA VAL A 109 12.05 -14.24 14.60
C VAL A 109 11.70 -13.86 13.17
N LEU A 110 11.73 -14.82 12.25
CA LEU A 110 11.48 -14.53 10.83
C LEU A 110 10.05 -14.04 10.58
N TYR A 111 9.11 -14.52 11.38
CA TYR A 111 7.73 -14.08 11.32
C TYR A 111 7.58 -12.67 11.88
N GLU A 112 8.15 -12.39 13.06
CA GLU A 112 8.14 -11.03 13.63
C GLU A 112 8.83 -10.02 12.72
N MET A 113 9.92 -10.40 12.05
CA MET A 113 10.53 -9.56 11.00
C MET A 113 9.55 -9.24 9.87
N GLN A 114 8.75 -10.22 9.43
CA GLN A 114 7.72 -10.00 8.42
C GLN A 114 6.66 -9.01 8.90
N ARG A 115 6.16 -9.15 10.14
CA ARG A 115 5.15 -8.25 10.72
C ARG A 115 5.68 -6.83 10.91
N ILE A 116 6.89 -6.69 11.43
CA ILE A 116 7.58 -5.40 11.60
C ILE A 116 7.67 -4.70 10.25
N TYR A 117 8.11 -5.41 9.21
CA TYR A 117 8.18 -4.83 7.88
C TYR A 117 6.81 -4.43 7.34
N GLN A 118 5.77 -5.26 7.50
CA GLN A 118 4.39 -4.92 7.08
C GLN A 118 3.91 -3.62 7.74
N GLN A 119 4.16 -3.47 9.05
CA GLN A 119 3.81 -2.26 9.80
C GLN A 119 4.56 -1.02 9.29
N GLN A 120 5.84 -1.16 8.91
CA GLN A 120 6.69 -0.06 8.49
C GLN A 120 6.51 0.30 7.01
N ALA A 121 6.33 -0.69 6.13
CA ALA A 121 6.32 -0.53 4.68
C ALA A 121 5.24 0.44 4.18
N GLN A 122 4.06 0.44 4.82
CA GLN A 122 2.97 1.37 4.49
C GLN A 122 3.36 2.85 4.61
N TRP A 123 4.37 3.18 5.42
CA TRP A 123 4.85 4.54 5.64
C TRP A 123 5.96 4.95 4.66
N HIS A 124 6.44 4.02 3.83
CA HIS A 124 7.52 4.22 2.87
C HIS A 124 7.02 4.22 1.41
N VAL A 125 5.79 4.70 1.20
CA VAL A 125 5.15 4.77 -0.12
C VAL A 125 5.42 6.13 -0.77
N ASN A 126 5.69 6.14 -2.07
CA ASN A 126 5.64 7.38 -2.85
C ASN A 126 4.18 7.80 -3.04
N THR A 127 3.68 8.69 -2.17
CA THR A 127 2.27 9.10 -2.15
C THR A 127 1.81 9.66 -3.49
N LYS A 128 2.65 10.39 -4.23
CA LYS A 128 2.28 10.94 -5.54
C LYS A 128 2.01 9.82 -6.54
N LEU A 129 2.92 8.83 -6.63
CA LEU A 129 2.74 7.67 -7.50
C LEU A 129 1.56 6.80 -7.05
N MET A 130 1.36 6.60 -5.75
CA MET A 130 0.20 5.89 -5.22
C MET A 130 -1.11 6.56 -5.68
N LEU A 131 -1.25 7.88 -5.47
CA LEU A 131 -2.44 8.62 -5.89
C LEU A 131 -2.66 8.53 -7.41
N ALA A 132 -1.61 8.76 -8.20
CA ALA A 132 -1.68 8.72 -9.66
C ALA A 132 -2.02 7.34 -10.20
N ARG A 133 -1.44 6.28 -9.61
CA ARG A 133 -1.70 4.88 -9.96
C ARG A 133 -3.16 4.52 -9.75
N TYR A 134 -3.68 4.75 -8.55
CA TYR A 134 -5.07 4.43 -8.25
C TYR A 134 -6.04 5.30 -9.05
N LEU A 135 -5.71 6.58 -9.31
CA LEU A 135 -6.50 7.42 -10.20
C LEU A 135 -6.58 6.83 -11.60
N LYS A 136 -5.44 6.46 -12.20
CA LYS A 136 -5.38 5.85 -13.54
C LYS A 136 -6.19 4.56 -13.61
N ILE A 137 -6.06 3.68 -12.59
CA ILE A 137 -6.84 2.44 -12.51
C ILE A 137 -8.34 2.77 -12.46
N TYR A 138 -8.78 3.63 -11.55
CA TYR A 138 -10.19 3.95 -11.37
C TYR A 138 -10.81 4.72 -12.54
N LYS A 139 -10.04 5.51 -13.29
CA LYS A 139 -10.48 6.19 -14.52
C LYS A 139 -10.81 5.23 -15.67
N THR A 140 -10.46 3.95 -15.57
CA THR A 140 -10.83 2.95 -16.60
C THR A 140 -12.34 2.85 -16.72
N GLU A 141 -12.88 3.05 -17.92
CA GLU A 141 -14.32 3.23 -18.22
C GLU A 141 -15.24 2.26 -17.47
N CYS A 142 -15.05 0.95 -17.62
CA CYS A 142 -15.91 -0.05 -16.97
C CYS A 142 -15.86 0.02 -15.43
N LEU A 143 -14.73 0.38 -14.85
CA LEU A 143 -14.58 0.52 -13.40
C LEU A 143 -15.12 1.86 -12.90
N ALA A 144 -14.93 2.93 -13.68
CA ALA A 144 -15.50 4.25 -13.41
C ALA A 144 -17.03 4.22 -13.36
N GLU A 145 -17.66 3.44 -14.24
CA GLU A 145 -19.11 3.21 -14.20
C GLU A 145 -19.57 2.52 -12.90
N VAL A 146 -18.87 1.46 -12.49
CA VAL A 146 -19.16 0.75 -11.24
C VAL A 146 -19.06 1.71 -10.06
N LEU A 147 -17.99 2.51 -10.03
CA LEU A 147 -17.75 3.52 -9.00
C LEU A 147 -18.85 4.58 -8.93
N THR A 148 -19.24 5.11 -10.09
CA THR A 148 -20.29 6.15 -10.16
C THR A 148 -21.63 5.62 -9.67
N LYS A 149 -21.97 4.38 -10.06
CA LYS A 149 -23.20 3.70 -9.58
C LYS A 149 -23.19 3.48 -8.07
N GLY A 150 -22.05 3.15 -7.47
CA GLY A 150 -21.97 2.86 -6.03
C GLY A 150 -21.73 4.07 -5.12
N THR A 151 -21.19 5.17 -5.64
CA THR A 151 -20.79 6.33 -4.84
C THR A 151 -21.55 7.62 -5.15
N THR A 152 -22.35 7.63 -6.23
CA THR A 152 -23.01 8.84 -6.82
C THR A 152 -22.05 9.95 -7.27
N LEU A 153 -20.75 9.69 -7.17
CA LEU A 153 -19.65 10.57 -7.54
C LEU A 153 -18.92 9.97 -8.73
N THR A 154 -18.55 10.81 -9.69
CA THR A 154 -17.54 10.40 -10.67
C THR A 154 -16.18 10.26 -9.98
N VAL A 155 -15.28 9.47 -10.57
CA VAL A 155 -13.90 9.29 -10.07
C VAL A 155 -13.20 10.64 -9.90
N LYS A 156 -13.41 11.54 -10.86
CA LYS A 156 -12.88 12.91 -10.84
C LYS A 156 -13.37 13.68 -9.62
N GLN A 157 -14.69 13.76 -9.40
CA GLN A 157 -15.26 14.46 -8.24
C GLN A 157 -14.79 13.87 -6.91
N PHE A 158 -14.70 12.53 -6.82
CA PHE A 158 -14.22 11.84 -5.63
C PHE A 158 -12.76 12.22 -5.29
N TYR A 159 -11.88 12.25 -6.30
CA TYR A 159 -10.50 12.67 -6.13
C TYR A 159 -10.37 14.19 -5.89
N THR A 160 -11.19 15.03 -6.52
CA THR A 160 -11.20 16.48 -6.28
C THR A 160 -11.48 16.78 -4.81
N LEU A 161 -12.50 16.15 -4.21
CA LEU A 161 -12.79 16.29 -2.77
C LEU A 161 -11.62 15.80 -1.91
N GLY A 162 -11.11 14.60 -2.19
CA GLY A 162 -10.01 14.00 -1.44
C GLY A 162 -8.74 14.86 -1.45
N ILE A 163 -8.32 15.34 -2.63
CA ILE A 163 -7.12 16.18 -2.79
C ILE A 163 -7.34 17.55 -2.16
N SER A 164 -8.51 18.18 -2.35
CA SER A 164 -8.79 19.51 -1.80
C SER A 164 -8.75 19.50 -0.26
N ILE A 165 -9.41 18.52 0.36
CA ILE A 165 -9.43 18.37 1.82
C ILE A 165 -8.03 18.01 2.33
N SER A 166 -7.30 17.13 1.64
CA SER A 166 -5.91 16.80 2.01
C SER A 166 -4.99 18.01 1.91
N GLY A 167 -5.12 18.81 0.85
CA GLY A 167 -4.39 20.07 0.64
C GLY A 167 -4.69 21.09 1.73
N HIS A 168 -5.94 21.19 2.17
CA HIS A 168 -6.31 22.00 3.34
C HIS A 168 -5.55 21.54 4.59
N PHE A 169 -5.51 20.23 4.85
CA PHE A 169 -4.78 19.67 5.99
C PHE A 169 -3.25 19.80 5.91
N LEU A 170 -2.69 20.17 4.75
CA LEU A 170 -1.28 20.55 4.65
C LEU A 170 -0.98 21.91 5.27
N THR A 171 -1.97 22.74 5.58
CA THR A 171 -1.75 24.09 6.14
C THR A 171 -2.56 24.33 7.42
N ASN A 172 -3.78 23.80 7.48
CA ASN A 172 -4.72 24.01 8.57
C ASN A 172 -5.09 22.68 9.25
N TYR A 173 -5.36 22.69 10.54
CA TYR A 173 -5.72 21.48 11.28
C TYR A 173 -7.23 21.31 11.53
N LEU A 174 -8.04 22.33 11.25
CA LEU A 174 -9.51 22.31 11.32
C LEU A 174 -10.09 22.48 9.93
N TYR A 175 -11.07 21.66 9.57
CA TYR A 175 -11.77 21.74 8.30
C TYR A 175 -13.29 21.83 8.53
N ASN A 176 -13.97 22.68 7.76
CA ASN A 176 -15.42 22.80 7.77
C ASN A 176 -16.02 21.89 6.70
N THR A 177 -16.81 20.89 7.10
CA THR A 177 -17.48 19.94 6.21
C THR A 177 -18.54 20.57 5.32
N LYS A 178 -18.98 21.80 5.61
CA LYS A 178 -19.91 22.59 4.80
C LYS A 178 -19.22 23.53 3.81
N GLN A 179 -17.94 23.31 3.53
CA GLN A 179 -17.26 23.98 2.43
C GLN A 179 -18.03 23.78 1.11
N ASP A 180 -18.15 24.86 0.34
CA ASP A 180 -18.80 24.86 -0.97
C ASP A 180 -17.87 24.30 -2.05
N TYR A 181 -18.35 23.29 -2.79
CA TYR A 181 -17.67 22.67 -3.93
C TYR A 181 -18.47 22.80 -5.25
N THR A 182 -19.54 23.59 -5.26
CA THR A 182 -20.30 23.87 -6.49
C THR A 182 -19.47 24.48 -7.62
N PRO A 183 -18.39 25.27 -7.38
CA PRO A 183 -17.49 25.69 -8.46
C PRO A 183 -16.78 24.54 -9.19
N PHE A 184 -16.66 23.37 -8.54
CA PHE A 184 -16.11 22.14 -9.13
C PHE A 184 -17.21 21.22 -9.72
N GLY A 185 -18.45 21.70 -9.81
CA GLY A 185 -19.59 20.89 -10.26
C GLY A 185 -19.95 19.77 -9.29
N ILE A 186 -19.71 19.96 -7.98
CA ILE A 186 -20.03 19.00 -6.94
C ILE A 186 -21.14 19.59 -6.06
N SER A 187 -22.30 18.91 -6.02
CA SER A 187 -23.41 19.36 -5.18
C SER A 187 -23.16 19.12 -3.68
N ASP A 188 -23.96 19.75 -2.84
CA ASP A 188 -23.94 19.53 -1.39
C ASP A 188 -24.22 18.08 -1.02
N GLU A 189 -25.16 17.42 -1.72
CA GLU A 189 -25.47 16.01 -1.52
C GLU A 189 -24.28 15.11 -1.90
N GLN A 190 -23.58 15.44 -2.98
CA GLN A 190 -22.39 14.71 -3.42
C GLN A 190 -21.21 14.88 -2.45
N ARG A 191 -20.99 16.11 -1.97
CA ARG A 191 -20.00 16.40 -0.92
C ARG A 191 -20.33 15.61 0.35
N ASP A 192 -21.58 15.65 0.78
CA ASP A 192 -22.01 15.00 2.03
C ASP A 192 -21.90 13.46 1.90
N ALA A 193 -22.21 12.88 0.74
CA ALA A 193 -22.02 11.45 0.45
C ALA A 193 -20.55 11.00 0.48
N PHE A 194 -19.61 11.86 0.06
CA PHE A 194 -18.18 11.61 0.24
C PHE A 194 -17.80 11.65 1.73
N LEU A 195 -18.22 12.71 2.44
CA LEU A 195 -17.84 12.94 3.83
C LEU A 195 -18.41 11.89 4.78
N GLU A 196 -19.60 11.35 4.52
CA GLU A 196 -20.17 10.23 5.27
C GLU A 196 -19.24 9.00 5.33
N LYS A 197 -18.41 8.80 4.30
CA LYS A 197 -17.44 7.70 4.24
C LYS A 197 -16.13 7.99 4.97
N MET A 198 -15.87 9.26 5.30
CA MET A 198 -14.59 9.75 5.80
C MET A 198 -14.66 10.22 7.25
N VAL A 199 -15.80 10.73 7.68
CA VAL A 199 -16.02 11.41 8.95
C VAL A 199 -16.56 10.44 10.00
N PHE A 200 -16.06 10.54 11.23
CA PHE A 200 -16.58 9.79 12.37
C PHE A 200 -16.54 10.61 13.66
N GLY A 201 -17.50 10.39 14.56
CA GLY A 201 -17.51 11.04 15.87
C GLY A 201 -16.44 10.45 16.79
N PHE A 202 -15.76 11.30 17.58
CA PHE A 202 -14.69 10.85 18.47
C PHE A 202 -15.13 9.75 19.44
N ASP A 203 -16.31 9.86 20.06
CA ASP A 203 -16.78 8.86 21.03
C ASP A 203 -17.10 7.52 20.37
N ASP A 204 -17.65 7.52 19.17
CA ASP A 204 -17.89 6.29 18.41
C ASP A 204 -16.58 5.71 17.86
N LEU A 205 -15.63 6.57 17.45
CA LEU A 205 -14.29 6.15 17.07
C LEU A 205 -13.60 5.44 18.23
N ARG A 206 -13.72 5.98 19.45
CA ARG A 206 -13.20 5.35 20.66
C ARG A 206 -13.83 3.97 20.91
N LYS A 207 -15.15 3.85 20.82
CA LYS A 207 -15.83 2.54 20.95
C LYS A 207 -15.33 1.56 19.90
N ARG A 208 -15.23 1.98 18.64
CA ARG A 208 -14.71 1.15 17.55
C ARG A 208 -13.27 0.74 17.79
N THR A 209 -12.43 1.65 18.29
CA THR A 209 -11.04 1.35 18.63
C THR A 209 -10.96 0.35 19.77
N ALA A 210 -11.81 0.48 20.80
CA ALA A 210 -11.87 -0.47 21.91
C ALA A 210 -12.29 -1.87 21.46
N ASN A 211 -13.20 -1.97 20.48
CA ASN A 211 -13.68 -3.25 19.95
C ASN A 211 -12.62 -4.03 19.17
N VAL A 212 -11.68 -3.33 18.51
CA VAL A 212 -10.59 -3.97 17.77
C VAL A 212 -9.30 -4.12 18.57
N GLN A 213 -9.23 -3.52 19.78
CA GLN A 213 -8.00 -3.48 20.56
C GLN A 213 -7.62 -4.86 21.09
N GLU A 214 -6.41 -5.30 20.75
CA GLU A 214 -5.85 -6.54 21.28
C GLU A 214 -4.86 -6.27 22.43
N TYR A 215 -4.80 -7.18 23.40
CA TYR A 215 -3.89 -7.11 24.54
C TYR A 215 -2.97 -8.34 24.64
N ASN A 216 -2.52 -8.80 23.48
CA ASN A 216 -1.68 -9.99 23.27
C ASN A 216 -0.44 -9.61 22.43
N GLU A 217 0.21 -10.60 21.83
CA GLU A 217 1.33 -10.49 20.90
C GLU A 217 1.03 -9.72 19.59
N ASN A 218 -0.20 -9.28 19.37
CA ASN A 218 -0.62 -8.45 18.25
C ASN A 218 -0.82 -6.97 18.61
N TRP A 219 -0.62 -6.56 19.87
CA TRP A 219 -0.96 -5.22 20.35
C TRP A 219 -0.37 -4.07 19.50
N SER A 220 0.91 -4.16 19.12
CA SER A 220 1.54 -3.14 18.27
C SER A 220 0.96 -3.12 16.86
N TYR A 221 0.44 -4.24 16.38
CA TYR A 221 -0.09 -4.45 15.03
C TYR A 221 -1.61 -4.28 14.91
N THR A 222 -2.30 -4.02 16.02
CA THR A 222 -3.73 -3.71 16.02
C THR A 222 -4.03 -2.53 15.08
N ILE A 223 -4.98 -2.74 14.17
CA ILE A 223 -5.35 -1.74 13.16
C ILE A 223 -5.84 -0.43 13.80
N ASN A 224 -5.38 0.71 13.29
CA ASN A 224 -5.93 2.01 13.66
C ASN A 224 -7.23 2.27 12.88
N PRO A 225 -8.40 2.44 13.54
CA PRO A 225 -9.66 2.68 12.82
C PRO A 225 -9.68 3.94 11.96
N LEU A 226 -8.80 4.92 12.23
CA LEU A 226 -8.62 6.12 11.41
C LEU A 226 -8.27 5.81 9.95
N ILE A 227 -7.69 4.64 9.65
CA ILE A 227 -7.42 4.21 8.26
C ILE A 227 -8.71 4.21 7.42
N SER A 228 -9.85 3.90 8.04
CA SER A 228 -11.14 3.82 7.35
C SER A 228 -11.97 5.10 7.43
N THR A 229 -11.81 5.88 8.50
CA THR A 229 -12.53 7.14 8.77
C THR A 229 -11.54 8.17 9.33
N PRO A 230 -10.76 8.82 8.46
CA PRO A 230 -9.62 9.65 8.84
C PRO A 230 -9.99 11.03 9.40
N LEU A 231 -11.24 11.46 9.23
CA LEU A 231 -11.73 12.74 9.70
C LEU A 231 -12.53 12.54 11.00
N VAL A 232 -12.25 13.36 12.01
CA VAL A 232 -12.82 13.19 13.36
C VAL A 232 -13.58 14.44 13.78
N VAL A 233 -14.85 14.26 14.13
CA VAL A 233 -15.64 15.27 14.85
C VAL A 233 -15.27 15.21 16.32
N MET A 234 -14.69 16.29 16.84
CA MET A 234 -14.22 16.36 18.24
C MET A 234 -15.30 16.80 19.23
N ASP A 235 -16.23 17.63 18.77
CA ASP A 235 -17.32 18.19 19.58
C ASP A 235 -18.66 18.00 18.86
N PRO A 236 -19.60 17.23 19.43
CA PRO A 236 -20.94 17.04 18.88
C PRO A 236 -21.73 18.34 18.69
N GLN A 237 -21.40 19.44 19.40
CA GLN A 237 -22.05 20.74 19.23
C GLN A 237 -21.57 21.48 17.98
N THR A 238 -20.42 21.10 17.43
CA THR A 238 -19.89 21.64 16.17
C THR A 238 -19.62 20.50 15.18
N PRO A 239 -20.68 19.76 14.76
CA PRO A 239 -20.53 18.53 13.97
C PRO A 239 -19.91 18.76 12.58
N ASN A 240 -19.91 20.01 12.12
CA ASN A 240 -19.32 20.38 10.83
C ASN A 240 -17.82 20.68 10.92
N ILE A 241 -17.22 20.74 12.10
CA ILE A 241 -15.80 20.98 12.26
C ILE A 241 -15.08 19.67 12.55
N VAL A 242 -14.14 19.31 11.67
CA VAL A 242 -13.37 18.07 11.79
C VAL A 242 -11.87 18.34 11.84
N ILE A 243 -11.14 17.41 12.46
CA ILE A 243 -9.69 17.32 12.40
C ILE A 243 -9.26 16.08 11.62
N CYS A 244 -8.02 16.06 11.12
CA CYS A 244 -7.41 14.87 10.54
C CYS A 244 -6.08 14.58 11.26
N PRO A 245 -6.06 13.73 12.29
CA PRO A 245 -4.86 13.49 13.09
C PRO A 245 -3.71 12.89 12.28
N ILE A 246 -4.03 12.09 11.25
CA ILE A 246 -3.07 11.42 10.37
C ILE A 246 -3.44 11.72 8.91
N PRO A 247 -2.95 12.83 8.31
CA PRO A 247 -3.31 13.24 6.95
C PRO A 247 -3.03 12.17 5.88
N PHE A 248 -2.01 11.33 6.09
CA PHE A 248 -1.71 10.20 5.21
C PHE A 248 -2.92 9.25 5.05
N TYR A 249 -3.67 9.00 6.12
CA TYR A 249 -4.84 8.12 6.06
C TYR A 249 -5.99 8.70 5.24
N LEU A 250 -6.14 10.03 5.17
CA LEU A 250 -7.07 10.64 4.22
C LEU A 250 -6.67 10.32 2.78
N MET A 251 -5.41 10.53 2.44
CA MET A 251 -4.88 10.22 1.10
C MET A 251 -5.03 8.75 0.73
N SER A 252 -4.65 7.84 1.64
CA SER A 252 -4.84 6.40 1.43
C SER A 252 -6.31 6.02 1.30
N ARG A 253 -7.21 6.61 2.10
CA ARG A 253 -8.63 6.24 2.13
C ARG A 253 -9.38 6.60 0.85
N PHE A 254 -9.09 7.76 0.24
CA PHE A 254 -9.76 8.16 -1.01
C PHE A 254 -9.10 7.57 -2.26
N SER A 255 -7.86 7.08 -2.15
CA SER A 255 -7.16 6.39 -3.25
C SER A 255 -7.29 4.89 -3.10
N GLU A 256 -6.24 4.20 -2.63
CA GLU A 256 -6.22 2.75 -2.44
C GLU A 256 -7.44 2.23 -1.66
N GLY A 257 -7.85 2.94 -0.62
CA GLY A 257 -8.94 2.57 0.29
C GLY A 257 -10.33 2.61 -0.35
N LEU A 258 -10.49 3.27 -1.50
CA LEU A 258 -11.76 3.29 -2.24
C LEU A 258 -12.19 1.87 -2.66
N PHE A 259 -11.24 0.95 -2.80
CA PHE A 259 -11.50 -0.47 -2.99
C PHE A 259 -12.52 -1.04 -1.99
N PHE A 260 -12.50 -0.62 -0.71
CA PHE A 260 -13.43 -1.16 0.29
C PHE A 260 -14.88 -0.72 0.07
N ASP A 261 -15.11 0.35 -0.68
CA ASP A 261 -16.44 0.76 -1.11
C ASP A 261 -16.83 0.02 -2.40
N ILE A 262 -15.89 -0.07 -3.35
CA ILE A 262 -16.09 -0.81 -4.61
C ILE A 262 -16.42 -2.28 -4.36
N ALA A 263 -15.73 -2.92 -3.41
CA ALA A 263 -15.89 -4.34 -3.12
C ALA A 263 -17.27 -4.72 -2.57
N LYS A 264 -18.09 -3.74 -2.21
CA LYS A 264 -19.49 -3.92 -1.79
C LYS A 264 -20.47 -3.87 -2.96
N ILE A 265 -20.03 -3.46 -4.15
CA ILE A 265 -20.86 -3.30 -5.34
C ILE A 265 -20.84 -4.62 -6.12
N LYS A 266 -22.00 -5.20 -6.39
CA LYS A 266 -22.09 -6.46 -7.14
C LYS A 266 -21.49 -6.34 -8.55
N GLY A 267 -20.61 -7.27 -8.92
CA GLY A 267 -20.01 -7.34 -10.25
C GLY A 267 -18.78 -6.44 -10.45
N TYR A 268 -18.18 -5.95 -9.37
CA TYR A 268 -16.98 -5.11 -9.43
C TYR A 268 -15.72 -5.90 -9.82
N GLU A 269 -15.69 -7.21 -9.59
CA GLU A 269 -14.48 -8.04 -9.60
C GLU A 269 -13.81 -8.03 -10.98
N ASN A 270 -14.60 -8.25 -12.04
CA ASN A 270 -14.10 -8.30 -13.41
C ASN A 270 -13.63 -6.92 -13.91
N PRO A 271 -14.41 -5.82 -13.79
CA PRO A 271 -13.94 -4.48 -14.12
C PRO A 271 -12.69 -4.07 -13.34
N TYR A 272 -12.59 -4.44 -12.06
CA TYR A 272 -11.44 -4.10 -11.23
C TYR A 272 -10.17 -4.85 -11.66
N GLY A 273 -10.28 -6.16 -11.94
CA GLY A 273 -9.19 -6.96 -12.48
C GLY A 273 -8.71 -6.44 -13.84
N ALA A 274 -9.64 -6.19 -14.76
CA ALA A 274 -9.34 -5.68 -16.10
C ALA A 274 -8.71 -4.28 -16.08
N ALA A 275 -9.16 -3.39 -15.19
CA ALA A 275 -8.56 -2.07 -15.02
C ALA A 275 -7.12 -2.14 -14.50
N PHE A 276 -6.84 -3.08 -13.58
CA PHE A 276 -5.46 -3.30 -13.12
C PHE A 276 -4.58 -3.91 -14.21
N GLU A 277 -5.09 -4.90 -14.93
CA GLU A 277 -4.39 -5.48 -16.09
C GLU A 277 -4.05 -4.41 -17.13
N LYS A 278 -5.02 -3.56 -17.49
CA LYS A 278 -4.81 -2.43 -18.39
C LYS A 278 -3.73 -1.48 -17.87
N TYR A 279 -3.79 -1.14 -16.58
CA TYR A 279 -2.78 -0.28 -15.96
C TYR A 279 -1.36 -0.84 -16.10
N VAL A 280 -1.17 -2.14 -15.89
CA VAL A 280 0.14 -2.79 -16.02
C VAL A 280 0.65 -2.69 -17.45
N GLY A 281 -0.21 -2.87 -18.46
CA GLY A 281 0.15 -2.64 -19.87
C GLY A 281 0.55 -1.18 -20.13
N ASP A 282 -0.33 -0.24 -19.79
CA ASP A 282 -0.12 1.19 -20.01
C ASP A 282 1.19 1.67 -19.36
N VAL A 283 1.46 1.28 -18.10
CA VAL A 283 2.70 1.69 -17.41
C VAL A 283 3.94 1.04 -18.01
N SER A 284 3.81 -0.17 -18.56
CA SER A 284 4.91 -0.82 -19.27
C SER A 284 5.31 -0.06 -20.52
N GLU A 285 4.34 0.48 -21.24
CA GLU A 285 4.56 1.34 -22.42
C GLU A 285 5.14 2.70 -22.03
N ILE A 286 4.56 3.35 -21.00
CA ILE A 286 5.03 4.66 -20.49
C ILE A 286 6.50 4.61 -20.07
N LEU A 287 6.93 3.51 -19.45
CA LEU A 287 8.30 3.32 -18.96
C LEU A 287 9.29 2.86 -20.04
N ASN A 288 8.80 2.56 -21.25
CA ASN A 288 9.59 2.12 -22.40
C ASN A 288 9.92 3.28 -23.35
N ASP A 289 10.31 4.43 -22.80
CA ASP A 289 10.62 5.65 -23.57
C ASP A 289 11.73 5.45 -24.63
N ALA A 290 12.70 4.60 -24.33
CA ALA A 290 13.81 4.25 -25.22
C ALA A 290 13.49 3.13 -26.23
N LEU A 291 12.27 2.55 -26.18
CA LEU A 291 11.83 1.45 -27.06
C LEU A 291 12.77 0.23 -27.04
N ASN A 292 13.40 -0.06 -25.89
CA ASN A 292 14.34 -1.17 -25.76
C ASN A 292 13.64 -2.54 -25.64
N TYR A 293 12.35 -2.55 -25.33
CA TYR A 293 11.51 -3.75 -25.35
C TYR A 293 10.19 -3.50 -26.10
N SER A 294 9.44 -4.56 -26.36
CA SER A 294 8.07 -4.52 -26.86
C SER A 294 7.11 -4.90 -25.73
N VAL A 295 5.95 -4.26 -25.70
CA VAL A 295 4.83 -4.58 -24.81
C VAL A 295 3.74 -5.20 -25.67
N ILE A 296 3.38 -6.45 -25.39
CA ILE A 296 2.50 -7.23 -26.27
C ILE A 296 1.33 -7.75 -25.43
N LYS A 297 0.09 -7.50 -25.90
CA LYS A 297 -1.12 -8.14 -25.38
C LYS A 297 -1.42 -9.39 -26.23
N PRO A 298 -1.30 -10.61 -25.69
CA PRO A 298 -1.58 -11.82 -26.46
C PRO A 298 -3.04 -11.89 -26.92
N GLU A 299 -3.27 -12.40 -28.13
CA GLU A 299 -4.61 -12.71 -28.59
C GLU A 299 -5.11 -14.02 -27.98
N ALA A 300 -6.40 -14.11 -27.69
CA ALA A 300 -7.01 -15.35 -27.24
C ALA A 300 -6.91 -16.44 -28.33
N TYR A 301 -6.64 -17.67 -27.92
CA TYR A 301 -6.41 -18.81 -28.80
C TYR A 301 -7.18 -20.06 -28.32
N ARG A 302 -7.31 -21.06 -29.19
CA ARG A 302 -8.04 -22.30 -28.87
C ARG A 302 -7.09 -23.49 -28.79
N VAL A 303 -7.19 -24.24 -27.70
CA VAL A 303 -6.55 -25.55 -27.54
C VAL A 303 -7.66 -26.60 -27.45
N GLY A 304 -7.88 -27.31 -28.56
CA GLY A 304 -9.08 -28.14 -28.72
C GLY A 304 -10.36 -27.31 -28.64
N LYS A 305 -11.25 -27.66 -27.70
CA LYS A 305 -12.52 -26.92 -27.48
C LYS A 305 -12.39 -25.75 -26.49
N SER A 306 -11.28 -25.65 -25.77
CA SER A 306 -11.07 -24.64 -24.73
C SER A 306 -10.54 -23.34 -25.34
N LEU A 307 -11.22 -22.22 -25.05
CA LEU A 307 -10.69 -20.88 -25.30
C LEU A 307 -9.71 -20.53 -24.17
N ARG A 308 -8.51 -20.11 -24.53
CA ARG A 308 -7.46 -19.65 -23.61
C ARG A 308 -7.12 -18.20 -23.95
N HIS A 309 -6.81 -17.43 -22.92
CA HIS A 309 -6.45 -16.01 -23.07
C HIS A 309 -4.94 -15.77 -23.05
N GLY A 310 -4.14 -16.74 -22.60
CA GLY A 310 -2.69 -16.60 -22.46
C GLY A 310 -2.30 -15.82 -21.21
N ALA A 311 -1.07 -15.29 -21.22
CA ALA A 311 -0.61 -14.32 -20.22
C ALA A 311 -1.28 -12.96 -20.48
N ASP A 312 -1.41 -12.15 -19.42
CA ASP A 312 -2.03 -10.83 -19.53
C ASP A 312 -1.19 -9.88 -20.40
N TRP A 313 0.13 -9.92 -20.22
CA TRP A 313 1.10 -9.17 -21.03
C TRP A 313 2.37 -9.96 -21.28
N ILE A 314 3.05 -9.64 -22.37
CA ILE A 314 4.39 -10.12 -22.68
C ILE A 314 5.30 -8.92 -22.89
N ILE A 315 6.39 -8.85 -22.11
CA ILE A 315 7.44 -7.83 -22.24
C ILE A 315 8.66 -8.49 -22.86
N LYS A 316 9.11 -8.02 -24.02
CA LYS A 316 10.13 -8.72 -24.81
C LYS A 316 11.24 -7.78 -25.26
N ASP A 317 12.49 -8.14 -25.03
CA ASP A 317 13.64 -7.52 -25.69
C ASP A 317 14.33 -8.52 -26.65
N LYS A 318 15.50 -8.15 -27.17
CA LYS A 318 16.28 -9.02 -28.07
C LYS A 318 16.85 -10.29 -27.41
N ASN A 319 16.90 -10.34 -26.07
CA ASN A 319 17.62 -11.33 -25.29
C ASN A 319 16.71 -12.21 -24.42
N GLY A 320 15.45 -11.83 -24.19
CA GLY A 320 14.50 -12.60 -23.40
C GLY A 320 13.09 -12.01 -23.36
N ALA A 321 12.20 -12.70 -22.66
CA ALA A 321 10.80 -12.30 -22.50
C ALA A 321 10.30 -12.50 -21.06
N ILE A 322 9.32 -11.69 -20.69
CA ILE A 322 8.60 -11.76 -19.42
C ILE A 322 7.15 -12.12 -19.73
N LEU A 323 6.62 -13.16 -19.08
CA LEU A 323 5.20 -13.48 -19.13
C LEU A 323 4.53 -12.91 -17.88
N VAL A 324 3.75 -11.86 -18.05
CA VAL A 324 3.15 -11.11 -16.94
C VAL A 324 1.74 -11.61 -16.68
N GLU A 325 1.48 -11.96 -15.43
CA GLU A 325 0.15 -12.31 -14.91
C GLU A 325 -0.22 -11.32 -13.80
N CYS A 326 -1.29 -10.58 -14.00
CA CYS A 326 -1.78 -9.51 -13.14
C CYS A 326 -2.76 -10.06 -12.09
N LYS A 327 -2.57 -9.67 -10.83
CA LYS A 327 -3.44 -10.04 -9.71
C LYS A 327 -3.81 -8.85 -8.84
N ALA A 328 -5.05 -8.40 -8.98
CA ALA A 328 -5.63 -7.31 -8.17
C ALA A 328 -6.09 -7.76 -6.76
N LYS A 329 -6.02 -9.07 -6.45
CA LYS A 329 -6.44 -9.63 -5.16
C LYS A 329 -5.60 -9.05 -4.03
N ARG A 330 -6.27 -8.64 -2.94
CA ARG A 330 -5.64 -8.25 -1.67
C ARG A 330 -5.53 -9.45 -0.73
N LEU A 331 -4.41 -9.51 0.01
CA LEU A 331 -4.28 -10.36 1.19
C LEU A 331 -5.37 -10.04 2.23
N ASN A 332 -5.91 -11.08 2.86
CA ASN A 332 -6.77 -10.96 4.03
C ASN A 332 -6.04 -10.20 5.17
N LEU A 333 -6.75 -9.30 5.88
CA LEU A 333 -6.21 -8.54 7.01
C LEU A 333 -5.63 -9.44 8.10
N LYS A 334 -6.27 -10.59 8.38
CA LYS A 334 -5.76 -11.56 9.36
C LYS A 334 -4.38 -12.09 8.97
N ALA A 335 -4.20 -12.44 7.71
CA ALA A 335 -2.92 -12.92 7.17
C ALA A 335 -1.82 -11.84 7.15
N ARG A 336 -2.17 -10.55 7.25
CA ARG A 336 -1.19 -9.45 7.25
C ARG A 336 -0.65 -9.09 8.64
N TYR A 337 -1.47 -9.22 9.69
CA TYR A 337 -1.17 -8.63 11.00
C TYR A 337 -1.27 -9.59 12.19
N GLU A 338 -2.06 -10.67 12.09
CA GLU A 338 -2.19 -11.66 13.16
C GLU A 338 -1.15 -12.77 12.99
N LEU A 339 -0.61 -13.29 14.09
CA LEU A 339 0.25 -14.48 14.17
C LEU A 339 -0.48 -15.79 13.80
N ASP A 340 -1.12 -15.85 12.62
CA ASP A 340 -1.85 -17.02 12.12
C ASP A 340 -1.15 -17.65 10.91
N PHE A 341 -0.36 -18.69 11.18
CA PHE A 341 0.33 -19.48 10.15
C PHE A 341 -0.63 -20.14 9.14
N LYS A 342 -1.84 -20.52 9.57
CA LYS A 342 -2.82 -21.14 8.68
C LYS A 342 -3.38 -20.12 7.69
N ALA A 343 -3.67 -18.90 8.17
CA ALA A 343 -4.09 -17.80 7.31
C ALA A 343 -2.99 -17.45 6.29
N LEU A 344 -1.73 -17.32 6.73
CA LEU A 344 -0.59 -17.07 5.85
C LEU A 344 -0.42 -18.18 4.79
N TYR A 345 -0.43 -19.45 5.21
CA TYR A 345 -0.27 -20.58 4.27
C TYR A 345 -1.42 -20.68 3.27
N SER A 346 -2.65 -20.35 3.66
CA SER A 346 -3.78 -20.31 2.73
C SER A 346 -3.60 -19.27 1.62
N GLU A 347 -2.96 -18.14 1.92
CA GLU A 347 -2.64 -17.11 0.93
C GLU A 347 -1.42 -17.49 0.08
N ILE A 348 -0.42 -18.17 0.65
CA ILE A 348 0.69 -18.77 -0.12
C ILE A 348 0.15 -19.78 -1.14
N GLU A 349 -0.80 -20.62 -0.76
CA GLU A 349 -1.47 -21.56 -1.68
C GLU A 349 -2.19 -20.84 -2.83
N VAL A 350 -2.80 -19.68 -2.56
CA VAL A 350 -3.40 -18.85 -3.62
C VAL A 350 -2.31 -18.36 -4.58
N MET A 351 -1.19 -17.88 -4.05
CA MET A 351 -0.08 -17.38 -4.85
C MET A 351 0.56 -18.49 -5.71
N ALA A 352 0.75 -19.68 -5.16
CA ALA A 352 1.27 -20.83 -5.89
C ALA A 352 0.39 -21.18 -7.10
N ARG A 353 -0.94 -21.10 -6.96
CA ARG A 353 -1.87 -21.31 -8.09
C ARG A 353 -1.73 -20.25 -9.18
N TYR A 354 -1.45 -19.00 -8.84
CA TYR A 354 -1.18 -17.95 -9.84
C TYR A 354 0.13 -18.20 -10.59
N VAL A 355 1.18 -18.61 -9.88
CA VAL A 355 2.46 -19.02 -10.49
C VAL A 355 2.25 -20.18 -11.48
N VAL A 356 1.53 -21.23 -11.07
CA VAL A 356 1.24 -22.38 -11.93
C VAL A 356 0.34 -22.02 -13.11
N GLN A 357 -0.60 -21.08 -12.93
CA GLN A 357 -1.39 -20.56 -14.05
C GLN A 357 -0.49 -19.92 -15.11
N ASN A 358 0.51 -19.13 -14.69
CA ASN A 358 1.44 -18.53 -15.63
C ASN A 358 2.39 -19.57 -16.27
N TYR A 359 2.78 -20.62 -15.53
CA TYR A 359 3.51 -21.74 -16.12
C TYR A 359 2.70 -22.52 -17.19
N LYS A 360 1.37 -22.58 -17.08
CA LYS A 360 0.54 -23.13 -18.17
C LYS A 360 0.62 -22.28 -19.43
N ASN A 361 0.64 -20.95 -19.28
CA ASN A 361 0.81 -20.02 -20.39
C ASN A 361 2.20 -20.19 -21.04
N LEU A 362 3.24 -20.36 -20.22
CA LEU A 362 4.59 -20.68 -20.69
C LEU A 362 4.63 -22.00 -21.47
N ASP A 363 3.99 -23.04 -20.96
CA ASP A 363 3.95 -24.36 -21.59
C ASP A 363 3.28 -24.31 -22.97
N ASP A 364 2.16 -23.60 -23.07
CA ASP A 364 1.47 -23.37 -24.34
C ASP A 364 2.35 -22.61 -25.35
N LEU A 365 3.10 -21.62 -24.87
CA LEU A 365 4.02 -20.83 -25.68
C LEU A 365 5.19 -21.67 -26.21
N ILE A 366 5.83 -22.46 -25.34
CA ILE A 366 6.94 -23.35 -25.72
C ILE A 366 6.47 -24.41 -26.73
N LYS A 367 5.25 -24.92 -26.57
CA LYS A 367 4.64 -25.89 -27.50
C LYS A 367 4.16 -25.27 -28.81
N GLY A 368 4.21 -23.94 -28.95
CA GLY A 368 3.75 -23.23 -30.14
C GLY A 368 2.24 -23.31 -30.38
N VAL A 369 1.44 -23.53 -29.32
CA VAL A 369 -0.03 -23.56 -29.42
C VAL A 369 -0.68 -22.22 -29.08
N SER A 370 0.08 -21.29 -28.48
CA SER A 370 -0.38 -19.91 -28.26
C SER A 370 -0.37 -19.10 -29.55
N SER A 371 -1.11 -18.00 -29.56
CA SER A 371 -1.07 -16.98 -30.62
C SER A 371 0.27 -16.24 -30.72
N SER A 372 1.08 -16.29 -29.66
CA SER A 372 2.41 -15.71 -29.61
C SER A 372 3.46 -16.70 -30.13
N GLU A 373 4.46 -16.20 -30.88
CA GLU A 373 5.59 -17.03 -31.33
C GLU A 373 6.48 -17.45 -30.14
N PRO A 374 7.04 -18.68 -30.15
CA PRO A 374 8.00 -19.11 -29.15
C PRO A 374 9.20 -18.15 -29.10
N TYR A 375 9.49 -17.62 -27.92
CA TYR A 375 10.66 -16.78 -27.72
C TYR A 375 11.87 -17.66 -27.44
N GLY A 376 13.09 -17.14 -27.65
CA GLY A 376 14.33 -17.85 -27.29
C GLY A 376 14.31 -18.35 -25.83
N GLU A 377 15.33 -19.11 -25.41
CA GLU A 377 15.27 -19.89 -24.17
C GLU A 377 15.03 -19.09 -22.86
N ALA A 378 15.30 -17.78 -22.85
CA ALA A 378 15.16 -16.93 -21.66
C ALA A 378 13.74 -16.34 -21.54
N ILE A 379 12.82 -17.12 -20.97
CA ILE A 379 11.44 -16.69 -20.66
C ILE A 379 11.21 -16.76 -19.15
N TYR A 380 10.73 -15.66 -18.56
CA TYR A 380 10.56 -15.51 -17.11
C TYR A 380 9.08 -15.26 -16.75
N PRO A 381 8.42 -16.20 -16.05
CA PRO A 381 7.08 -15.99 -15.51
C PRO A 381 7.09 -14.95 -14.38
N VAL A 382 6.27 -13.91 -14.47
CA VAL A 382 6.16 -12.86 -13.47
C VAL A 382 4.71 -12.67 -13.03
N ILE A 383 4.48 -12.74 -11.73
CA ILE A 383 3.20 -12.39 -11.13
C ILE A 383 3.30 -10.96 -10.60
N VAL A 384 2.45 -10.06 -11.12
CA VAL A 384 2.38 -8.66 -10.68
C VAL A 384 1.15 -8.46 -9.83
N THR A 385 1.33 -8.08 -8.56
CA THR A 385 0.22 -7.85 -7.63
C THR A 385 -0.05 -6.36 -7.42
N LEU A 386 -1.32 -5.94 -7.41
CA LEU A 386 -1.66 -4.52 -7.22
C LEU A 386 -1.24 -4.00 -5.83
N VAL A 387 -1.42 -4.82 -4.81
CA VAL A 387 -0.96 -4.50 -3.45
C VAL A 387 0.30 -5.27 -3.14
N ASN A 388 1.09 -4.78 -2.20
CA ASN A 388 2.23 -5.54 -1.73
C ASN A 388 1.77 -6.69 -0.83
N TRP A 389 2.21 -7.91 -1.17
CA TRP A 389 1.94 -9.10 -0.38
C TRP A 389 3.01 -9.32 0.70
N ASN A 390 4.20 -8.73 0.56
CA ASN A 390 5.37 -8.90 1.42
C ASN A 390 5.54 -10.36 1.90
N LEU A 391 5.42 -11.31 0.97
CA LEU A 391 5.77 -12.71 1.21
C LEU A 391 7.29 -12.83 1.07
N PHE A 392 8.01 -12.48 2.13
CA PHE A 392 9.47 -12.54 2.14
C PHE A 392 9.96 -13.28 3.39
N GLY A 393 11.14 -13.88 3.28
CA GLY A 393 11.76 -14.69 4.32
C GLY A 393 11.87 -16.17 3.92
N PRO A 394 12.94 -16.87 4.36
CA PRO A 394 13.24 -18.23 3.91
C PRO A 394 12.06 -19.20 4.03
N LYS A 395 11.39 -19.24 5.19
CA LYS A 395 10.27 -20.17 5.44
C LYS A 395 9.05 -19.92 4.56
N ALA A 396 8.68 -18.66 4.31
CA ALA A 396 7.54 -18.33 3.46
C ALA A 396 7.83 -18.67 2.00
N PHE A 397 9.07 -18.43 1.56
CA PHE A 397 9.52 -18.79 0.21
C PHE A 397 9.64 -20.31 0.01
N GLU A 398 10.22 -21.03 0.97
CA GLU A 398 10.30 -22.51 0.96
C GLU A 398 8.90 -23.14 0.88
N GLN A 399 7.95 -22.63 1.65
CA GLN A 399 6.57 -23.11 1.61
C GLN A 399 5.92 -22.80 0.24
N LEU A 400 6.16 -21.62 -0.32
CA LEU A 400 5.67 -21.27 -1.64
C LEU A 400 6.26 -22.19 -2.71
N GLU A 401 7.57 -22.44 -2.70
CA GLU A 401 8.25 -23.31 -3.66
C GLU A 401 7.70 -24.74 -3.58
N LYS A 402 7.51 -25.28 -2.37
CA LYS A 402 6.88 -26.58 -2.17
C LYS A 402 5.46 -26.63 -2.74
N SER A 403 4.65 -25.60 -2.48
CA SER A 403 3.29 -25.52 -3.03
C SER A 403 3.29 -25.41 -4.56
N VAL A 404 4.20 -24.63 -5.15
CA VAL A 404 4.34 -24.51 -6.61
C VAL A 404 4.69 -25.85 -7.24
N LEU A 405 5.70 -26.56 -6.71
CA LEU A 405 6.11 -27.88 -7.22
C LEU A 405 4.95 -28.89 -7.15
N SER A 406 4.22 -28.91 -6.03
CA SER A 406 3.04 -29.77 -5.89
C SER A 406 1.94 -29.45 -6.91
N HIS A 407 1.68 -28.16 -7.20
CA HIS A 407 0.67 -27.76 -8.17
C HIS A 407 1.13 -27.99 -9.62
N LEU A 408 2.44 -27.95 -9.91
CA LEU A 408 2.99 -28.34 -11.22
C LEU A 408 2.74 -29.83 -11.49
N ASP A 409 3.00 -30.70 -10.51
CA ASP A 409 2.73 -32.15 -10.64
C ASP A 409 1.26 -32.43 -10.93
N VAL A 410 0.36 -31.80 -10.16
CA VAL A 410 -1.09 -31.92 -10.34
C VAL A 410 -1.52 -31.42 -11.73
N ALA A 411 -0.87 -30.38 -12.26
CA ALA A 411 -1.13 -29.84 -13.59
C ALA A 411 -0.47 -30.64 -14.72
N GLY A 412 0.36 -31.64 -14.42
CA GLY A 412 1.13 -32.40 -15.42
C GLY A 412 2.21 -31.55 -16.12
N LEU A 413 2.71 -30.51 -15.45
CA LEU A 413 3.77 -29.63 -15.96
C LEU A 413 5.15 -30.07 -15.47
N PRO A 414 6.22 -29.88 -16.27
CA PRO A 414 7.58 -30.22 -15.84
C PRO A 414 8.04 -29.42 -14.61
N GLN A 415 8.46 -30.10 -13.55
CA GLN A 415 8.98 -29.44 -12.34
C GLN A 415 10.25 -28.62 -12.61
N ASP A 416 11.05 -29.03 -13.61
CA ASP A 416 12.29 -28.36 -13.97
C ASP A 416 12.06 -26.97 -14.60
N TYR A 417 10.81 -26.61 -14.92
CA TYR A 417 10.43 -25.23 -15.27
C TYR A 417 10.81 -24.23 -14.17
N VAL A 418 10.76 -24.60 -12.90
CA VAL A 418 11.18 -23.69 -11.80
C VAL A 418 12.66 -23.33 -11.90
N LYS A 419 13.49 -24.23 -12.47
CA LYS A 419 14.93 -23.99 -12.68
C LYS A 419 15.24 -23.33 -14.02
N ARG A 420 14.59 -23.76 -15.11
CA ARG A 420 14.83 -23.23 -16.46
C ARG A 420 14.17 -21.87 -16.71
N HIS A 421 13.03 -21.65 -16.07
CA HIS A 421 12.17 -20.47 -16.23
C HIS A 421 11.75 -19.98 -14.83
N PRO A 422 12.69 -19.47 -14.03
CA PRO A 422 12.45 -19.10 -12.65
C PRO A 422 11.36 -18.02 -12.58
N TYR A 423 10.35 -18.24 -11.75
CA TYR A 423 9.26 -17.30 -11.58
C TYR A 423 9.66 -16.16 -10.63
N THR A 424 9.00 -15.01 -10.74
CA THR A 424 9.12 -13.91 -9.79
C THR A 424 7.75 -13.36 -9.42
N ILE A 425 7.54 -13.04 -8.15
CA ILE A 425 6.36 -12.32 -7.67
C ILE A 425 6.81 -10.95 -7.22
N MET A 426 6.11 -9.91 -7.67
CA MET A 426 6.42 -8.54 -7.30
C MET A 426 5.15 -7.68 -7.24
N SER A 427 5.14 -6.70 -6.34
CA SER A 427 4.10 -5.68 -6.34
C SER A 427 4.22 -4.79 -7.59
N VAL A 428 3.13 -4.10 -7.95
CA VAL A 428 3.14 -3.17 -9.08
C VAL A 428 4.17 -2.03 -8.89
N GLU A 429 4.42 -1.63 -7.64
CA GLU A 429 5.46 -0.65 -7.30
C GLU A 429 6.87 -1.17 -7.61
N GLU A 430 7.11 -2.44 -7.31
CA GLU A 430 8.37 -3.11 -7.63
C GLU A 430 8.50 -3.35 -9.14
N TYR A 431 7.40 -3.68 -9.82
CA TYR A 431 7.34 -3.88 -11.26
C TYR A 431 7.71 -2.61 -12.03
N GLU A 432 7.14 -1.47 -11.64
CA GLU A 432 7.43 -0.16 -12.25
C GLU A 432 8.93 0.22 -12.14
N ILE A 433 9.58 -0.14 -11.03
CA ILE A 433 11.02 0.08 -10.85
C ILE A 433 11.82 -0.96 -11.63
N ALA A 434 11.42 -2.24 -11.60
CA ALA A 434 12.07 -3.32 -12.31
C ALA A 434 12.10 -3.09 -13.81
N LEU A 435 11.00 -2.63 -14.42
CA LEU A 435 10.94 -2.31 -15.84
C LEU A 435 11.93 -1.21 -16.24
N GLN A 436 12.09 -0.17 -15.42
CA GLN A 436 13.06 0.89 -15.71
C GLN A 436 14.50 0.41 -15.63
N VAL A 437 14.80 -0.55 -14.75
CA VAL A 437 16.11 -1.20 -14.70
C VAL A 437 16.29 -2.12 -15.90
N ILE A 438 15.27 -2.91 -16.25
CA ILE A 438 15.27 -3.77 -17.44
C ILE A 438 15.43 -2.95 -18.73
N ASN A 439 14.84 -1.77 -18.81
CA ASN A 439 15.04 -0.83 -19.92
C ASN A 439 16.53 -0.43 -20.08
N GLN A 440 17.30 -0.45 -19.00
CA GLN A 440 18.73 -0.12 -19.00
C GLN A 440 19.65 -1.34 -19.20
N THR A 441 19.25 -2.54 -18.75
CA THR A 441 20.13 -3.73 -18.70
C THR A 441 19.71 -4.85 -19.63
N GLY A 442 18.44 -4.89 -20.04
CA GLY A 442 17.81 -6.01 -20.71
C GLY A 442 17.23 -7.06 -19.74
N VAL A 443 16.26 -7.81 -20.25
CA VAL A 443 15.46 -8.82 -19.54
C VAL A 443 16.36 -9.94 -19.01
N LYS A 444 17.14 -10.58 -19.90
CA LYS A 444 17.99 -11.71 -19.55
C LYS A 444 19.01 -11.36 -18.47
N GLU A 445 19.66 -10.20 -18.59
CA GLU A 445 20.65 -9.75 -17.60
C GLU A 445 20.00 -9.57 -16.23
N PHE A 446 18.89 -8.83 -16.15
CA PHE A 446 18.18 -8.59 -14.90
C PHE A 446 17.82 -9.89 -14.17
N PHE A 447 17.19 -10.83 -14.89
CA PHE A 447 16.74 -12.08 -14.29
C PHE A 447 17.87 -13.07 -14.02
N SER A 448 18.94 -13.09 -14.82
CA SER A 448 20.09 -13.96 -14.54
C SER A 448 20.79 -13.59 -13.21
N VAL A 449 20.92 -12.30 -12.92
CA VAL A 449 21.47 -11.80 -11.64
C VAL A 449 20.51 -12.12 -10.48
N ARG A 450 19.20 -12.07 -10.73
CA ARG A 450 18.17 -12.45 -9.75
C ARG A 450 18.17 -13.95 -9.47
N ASP A 451 18.49 -14.76 -10.48
CA ASP A 451 18.43 -16.20 -10.39
C ASP A 451 19.61 -16.83 -9.62
N ALA A 452 20.71 -16.08 -9.46
CA ALA A 452 21.84 -16.48 -8.63
C ALA A 452 21.37 -16.86 -7.21
N GLU A 453 21.92 -17.96 -6.66
CA GLU A 453 21.36 -18.78 -5.56
C GLU A 453 20.82 -17.99 -4.35
N ASP A 454 21.38 -16.82 -4.05
CA ASP A 454 21.04 -16.06 -2.85
C ASP A 454 19.84 -15.11 -2.98
N HIS A 455 19.25 -14.88 -4.17
CA HIS A 455 18.30 -13.76 -4.36
C HIS A 455 16.84 -14.14 -4.70
N ARG A 456 16.54 -15.41 -5.01
CA ARG A 456 15.18 -15.81 -5.46
C ARG A 456 14.08 -15.51 -4.42
N GLY A 457 14.40 -15.67 -3.14
CA GLY A 457 13.49 -15.37 -2.02
C GLY A 457 13.43 -13.90 -1.60
N TRP A 458 14.18 -13.01 -2.27
CA TRP A 458 14.19 -11.59 -1.91
C TRP A 458 13.04 -10.84 -2.58
N MET A 459 12.49 -9.87 -1.87
CA MET A 459 11.69 -8.81 -2.49
C MET A 459 12.49 -8.14 -3.60
N VAL A 460 11.79 -7.71 -4.66
CA VAL A 460 12.44 -7.23 -5.88
C VAL A 460 13.09 -5.87 -5.65
N LEU A 461 12.47 -4.96 -4.89
CA LEU A 461 13.07 -3.65 -4.64
C LEU A 461 14.38 -3.70 -3.82
N PRO A 462 14.46 -4.41 -2.68
CA PRO A 462 15.74 -4.60 -1.99
C PRO A 462 16.82 -5.26 -2.86
N PHE A 463 16.45 -6.24 -3.69
CA PHE A 463 17.34 -6.84 -4.68
C PHE A 463 17.88 -5.80 -5.66
N ILE A 464 17.02 -4.99 -6.27
CA ILE A 464 17.39 -3.92 -7.20
C ILE A 464 18.35 -2.93 -6.53
N ARG A 465 18.01 -2.45 -5.32
CA ARG A 465 18.86 -1.50 -4.57
C ARG A 465 20.25 -2.05 -4.28
N THR A 466 20.37 -3.37 -4.16
CA THR A 466 21.65 -4.04 -3.86
C THR A 466 22.47 -4.30 -5.12
N LYS A 467 21.86 -4.80 -6.19
CA LYS A 467 22.57 -5.28 -7.39
C LYS A 467 22.59 -4.30 -8.55
N PHE A 468 21.63 -3.39 -8.61
CA PHE A 468 21.43 -2.42 -9.68
C PHE A 468 21.46 -0.98 -9.17
N LYS A 469 22.37 -0.68 -8.23
CA LYS A 469 22.46 0.62 -7.55
C LYS A 469 22.61 1.80 -8.53
N LYS A 470 23.37 1.64 -9.61
CA LYS A 470 23.54 2.71 -10.60
C LYS A 470 22.27 2.92 -11.43
N GLN A 471 21.60 1.83 -11.80
CA GLN A 471 20.41 1.87 -12.63
C GLN A 471 19.21 2.44 -11.89
N ILE A 472 19.07 2.13 -10.59
CA ILE A 472 17.98 2.70 -9.78
C ILE A 472 18.16 4.22 -9.58
N GLU A 473 19.39 4.73 -9.57
CA GLU A 473 19.66 6.18 -9.53
C GLU A 473 19.17 6.90 -10.80
N ASN A 474 19.05 6.19 -11.92
CA ASN A 474 18.50 6.71 -13.18
C ASN A 474 16.98 6.52 -13.31
N CYS A 475 16.33 5.81 -12.39
CA CYS A 475 14.89 5.60 -12.45
C CYS A 475 14.15 6.92 -12.17
N ARG A 476 13.17 7.22 -13.01
CA ARG A 476 12.32 8.40 -12.89
C ARG A 476 11.09 8.09 -12.02
N THR A 477 10.56 9.10 -11.35
CA THR A 477 9.39 8.98 -10.44
C THR A 477 8.21 9.86 -10.85
N ASP A 478 8.29 10.47 -12.02
CA ASP A 478 7.35 11.45 -12.57
C ASP A 478 6.55 10.91 -13.78
N TYR A 479 6.71 9.63 -14.13
CA TYR A 479 6.07 9.01 -15.30
C TYR A 479 4.53 8.98 -15.26
N LEU A 480 3.92 9.14 -14.08
CA LEU A 480 2.46 9.29 -13.93
C LEU A 480 2.04 10.73 -13.58
N HIS A 481 2.92 11.71 -13.76
CA HIS A 481 2.61 13.10 -13.38
C HIS A 481 1.39 13.66 -14.11
N GLU A 482 1.24 13.34 -15.40
CA GLU A 482 0.12 13.80 -16.23
C GLU A 482 -1.24 13.31 -15.72
N GLU A 483 -1.32 12.15 -15.04
CA GLU A 483 -2.58 11.63 -14.48
C GLU A 483 -3.18 12.58 -13.44
N MET A 484 -2.32 13.27 -12.69
CA MET A 484 -2.70 14.19 -11.63
C MET A 484 -2.80 15.64 -12.12
N LYS A 485 -2.24 15.96 -13.29
CA LYS A 485 -2.13 17.32 -13.80
C LYS A 485 -3.48 17.94 -14.13
N GLU A 486 -4.38 17.18 -14.74
CA GLU A 486 -5.76 17.61 -15.01
C GLU A 486 -6.46 18.10 -13.73
N LEU A 487 -6.34 17.34 -12.63
CA LEU A 487 -6.91 17.72 -11.34
C LEU A 487 -6.20 18.94 -10.73
N GLN A 488 -4.88 19.06 -10.92
CA GLN A 488 -4.11 20.21 -10.42
C GLN A 488 -4.47 21.50 -11.15
N ASP A 489 -4.60 21.45 -12.47
CA ASP A 489 -4.91 22.62 -13.30
C ASP A 489 -6.29 23.18 -12.94
N GLU A 490 -7.30 22.33 -12.75
CA GLU A 490 -8.64 22.75 -12.31
C GLU A 490 -8.63 23.39 -10.91
N LEU A 491 -7.91 22.78 -9.97
CA LEU A 491 -7.74 23.34 -8.62
C LEU A 491 -6.99 24.69 -8.67
N ALA A 492 -6.03 24.86 -9.58
CA ALA A 492 -5.22 26.08 -9.68
C ALA A 492 -5.96 27.26 -10.36
N ILE A 493 -6.81 26.99 -11.35
CA ILE A 493 -7.58 28.01 -12.06
C ILE A 493 -8.56 28.72 -11.12
N LEU A 494 -9.19 27.97 -10.21
CA LEU A 494 -10.24 28.47 -9.33
C LEU A 494 -9.72 29.08 -8.01
N VAL A 495 -8.45 28.87 -7.64
CA VAL A 495 -7.81 29.61 -6.53
C VAL A 495 -7.41 31.04 -6.95
N LYS A 496 -7.32 31.29 -8.26
CA LYS A 496 -7.02 32.61 -8.83
C LYS A 496 -8.27 33.40 -9.26
N ALA A 497 -9.43 32.74 -9.31
CA ALA A 497 -10.74 33.35 -9.52
C ALA A 497 -11.40 33.63 -8.17
#